data_AF-A0A5C8JTK9-F1
#
_entry.id   AF-A0A5C8JTK9-F1
#
_cell.length_a   1.000
_cell.length_b   1.000
_cell.length_c   1.000
_cell.angle_alpha   90.00
_cell.angle_beta   90.00
_cell.angle_gamma   90.00
#
_symmetry.space_group_name_H-M   'P 1'
#
loop_
_entity.id
_entity.type
_entity.pdbx_description
1 polymer ?
#
loop_
_entity_poly.entity_id
_entity_poly.type
_entity_poly.pdbx_seq_one_letter_code
_entity_poly.pdbx_strand_id
1 'polypeptide(L)'
;MYEIARRTLTLRTEPPREVVAAIGMPYAEAGGDWSCPYRIDGLAGWEHERKATGAESLQAVELAMAMVRAALAGSHESREGLLASEEEPGGRRPCTVYTSWDRYHNIAYISMKHEIVAGEAARQVVADGVVLDFGGGGELLGVELSDAETLMPAQMRL
;
A
#
# COMPACT_ATOMS: atom_id res chain seq x y z
N MET A 1 17.57 -6.30 -3.41
CA MET A 1 16.22 -5.83 -3.77
C MET A 1 16.20 -4.33 -4.03
N TYR A 2 15.46 -3.85 -5.06
CA TYR A 2 15.10 -2.43 -5.21
C TYR A 2 13.80 -2.18 -4.44
N GLU A 3 13.82 -1.32 -3.42
CA GLU A 3 12.68 -1.08 -2.51
C GLU A 3 11.67 -0.12 -3.13
N ILE A 4 10.38 -0.48 -3.10
CA ILE A 4 9.26 0.37 -3.53
C ILE A 4 8.40 0.85 -2.35
N ALA A 5 8.50 0.19 -1.20
CA ALA A 5 7.87 0.63 0.04
C ALA A 5 8.71 0.20 1.25
N ARG A 6 8.74 1.05 2.28
CA ARG A 6 9.47 0.81 3.53
C ARG A 6 8.66 1.33 4.73
N ARG A 7 8.72 0.62 5.85
CA ARG A 7 8.20 1.06 7.15
C ARG A 7 9.19 0.71 8.26
N THR A 8 9.50 1.68 9.12
CA THR A 8 10.27 1.48 10.34
C THR A 8 9.35 1.42 11.54
N LEU A 9 9.60 0.48 12.44
CA LEU A 9 8.95 0.32 13.74
C LEU A 9 10.02 0.40 14.84
N THR A 10 9.65 0.92 16.00
CA THR A 10 10.46 0.85 17.21
C THR A 10 10.14 -0.44 17.95
N LEU A 11 11.17 -1.22 18.25
CA LEU A 11 11.13 -2.31 19.20
C LEU A 11 11.55 -1.77 20.59
N ARG A 12 10.62 -1.82 21.55
CA ARG A 12 10.77 -1.30 22.92
C ARG A 12 11.62 -2.21 23.82
N THR A 13 12.85 -2.50 23.39
CA THR A 13 13.89 -3.14 24.20
C THR A 13 14.74 -2.11 24.94
N GLU A 14 15.64 -2.56 25.81
CA GLU A 14 16.69 -1.72 26.40
C GLU A 14 18.07 -2.21 25.91
N PRO A 15 18.76 -1.47 25.01
CA PRO A 15 18.34 -0.22 24.36
C PRO A 15 17.24 -0.44 23.30
N PRO A 16 16.46 0.60 22.93
CA PRO A 16 15.48 0.51 21.84
C PRO A 16 16.16 0.15 20.51
N ARG A 17 15.47 -0.64 19.69
CA ARG A 17 15.98 -1.08 18.38
C ARG A 17 14.95 -0.78 17.29
N GLU A 18 15.40 -0.73 16.04
CA GLU A 18 14.51 -0.58 14.89
C GLU A 18 14.16 -1.94 14.28
N VAL A 19 12.92 -2.07 13.84
CA VAL A 19 12.44 -3.15 12.97
C VAL A 19 12.02 -2.52 11.65
N VAL A 20 12.65 -2.90 10.56
CA VAL A 20 12.41 -2.32 9.23
C VAL A 20 11.75 -3.34 8.33
N ALA A 21 10.52 -3.07 7.90
CA ALA A 21 9.84 -3.87 6.90
C ALA A 21 9.91 -3.18 5.53
N ALA A 22 10.35 -3.90 4.51
CA ALA A 22 10.48 -3.39 3.13
C ALA A 22 9.81 -4.33 2.12
N ILE A 23 9.19 -3.72 1.10
CA ILE A 23 8.65 -4.39 -0.09
C ILE A 23 9.46 -3.92 -1.29
N GLY A 24 9.88 -4.85 -2.12
CA GLY A 24 10.64 -4.58 -3.33
C GLY A 24 9.82 -4.58 -4.60
N MET A 25 10.47 -4.15 -5.68
CA MET A 25 9.90 -4.15 -7.02
C MET A 25 9.51 -5.58 -7.43
N PRO A 26 8.25 -5.83 -7.82
CA PRO A 26 7.86 -7.12 -8.37
C PRO A 26 8.54 -7.37 -9.71
N TYR A 27 8.81 -8.63 -10.02
CA TYR A 27 9.44 -9.05 -11.26
C TYR A 27 8.82 -10.35 -11.78
N ALA A 28 8.79 -10.49 -13.11
CA ALA A 28 8.32 -11.71 -13.76
C ALA A 28 9.36 -12.84 -13.58
N GLU A 29 8.89 -14.01 -13.22
CA GLU A 29 9.66 -15.25 -13.17
C GLU A 29 9.63 -15.95 -14.52
N ALA A 30 10.58 -16.85 -14.77
CA ALA A 30 10.65 -17.58 -16.04
C ALA A 30 9.40 -18.44 -16.35
N GLY A 31 8.61 -18.77 -15.32
CA GLY A 31 7.38 -19.55 -15.43
C GLY A 31 6.12 -18.75 -15.80
N GLY A 32 6.22 -17.42 -15.96
CA GLY A 32 5.08 -16.55 -16.22
C GLY A 32 4.40 -15.98 -14.96
N ASP A 33 4.67 -16.58 -13.80
CA ASP A 33 4.31 -16.02 -12.50
C ASP A 33 5.10 -14.75 -12.20
N TRP A 34 4.64 -13.99 -11.21
CA TRP A 34 5.31 -12.81 -10.69
C TRP A 34 5.74 -13.01 -9.25
N SER A 35 6.93 -12.56 -8.92
CA SER A 35 7.45 -12.56 -7.55
C SER A 35 7.65 -11.13 -7.06
N CYS A 36 7.24 -10.87 -5.82
CA CYS A 36 7.52 -9.64 -5.12
C CYS A 36 8.38 -9.94 -3.89
N PRO A 37 9.62 -9.43 -3.84
CA PRO A 37 10.50 -9.65 -2.69
C PRO A 37 10.11 -8.74 -1.52
N TYR A 38 10.32 -9.22 -0.30
CA TYR A 38 10.11 -8.47 0.94
C TYR A 38 11.14 -8.87 1.99
N ARG A 39 11.39 -7.98 2.96
CA ARG A 39 12.34 -8.21 4.05
C ARG A 39 11.84 -7.57 5.34
N ILE A 40 12.16 -8.18 6.48
CA ILE A 40 11.91 -7.62 7.81
C ILE A 40 13.20 -7.71 8.61
N ASP A 41 13.92 -6.59 8.73
CA ASP A 41 15.16 -6.49 9.47
C ASP A 41 14.89 -6.15 10.94
N GLY A 42 15.70 -6.67 11.86
CA GLY A 42 15.59 -6.40 13.29
C GLY A 42 14.55 -7.23 14.05
N LEU A 43 13.85 -8.15 13.36
CA LEU A 43 12.89 -9.08 13.96
C LEU A 43 13.43 -10.51 13.94
N ALA A 44 13.53 -11.14 15.11
CA ALA A 44 14.13 -12.46 15.24
C ALA A 44 13.45 -13.50 14.32
N GLY A 45 14.24 -14.21 13.52
CA GLY A 45 13.75 -15.24 12.58
C GLY A 45 13.24 -14.70 11.23
N TRP A 46 13.24 -13.39 11.02
CA TRP A 46 12.72 -12.75 9.81
C TRP A 46 13.74 -11.94 9.00
N GLU A 47 14.99 -11.87 9.47
CA GLU A 47 16.11 -11.05 8.94
C GLU A 47 16.67 -11.51 7.57
N HIS A 48 15.84 -12.13 6.74
CA HIS A 48 16.21 -12.61 5.42
C HIS A 48 15.26 -12.07 4.37
N GLU A 49 15.79 -11.82 3.17
CA GLU A 49 14.97 -11.55 2.01
C GLU A 49 14.11 -12.78 1.69
N ARG A 50 12.81 -12.55 1.56
CA ARG A 50 11.80 -13.54 1.17
C ARG A 50 11.08 -13.03 -0.07
N LYS A 51 10.31 -13.88 -0.73
CA LYS A 51 9.43 -13.47 -1.83
C LYS A 51 8.05 -14.06 -1.70
N ALA A 52 7.05 -13.33 -2.17
CA ALA A 52 5.72 -13.83 -2.39
C ALA A 52 5.48 -13.95 -3.91
N THR A 53 4.86 -15.04 -4.34
CA THR A 53 4.63 -15.33 -5.76
C THR A 53 3.13 -15.34 -6.04
N GLY A 54 2.70 -14.63 -7.08
CA GLY A 54 1.33 -14.55 -7.58
C GLY A 54 1.30 -14.75 -9.09
N ALA A 55 0.10 -14.93 -9.64
CA ALA A 55 -0.11 -15.07 -11.09
C ALA A 55 0.20 -13.78 -11.86
N GLU A 56 0.11 -12.63 -11.19
CA GLU A 56 0.38 -11.31 -11.77
C GLU A 56 1.05 -10.37 -10.75
N SER A 57 1.55 -9.23 -11.22
CA SER A 57 2.43 -8.33 -10.47
C SER A 57 1.76 -7.69 -9.25
N LEU A 58 0.50 -7.29 -9.36
CA LEU A 58 -0.31 -6.72 -8.28
C LEU A 58 -0.55 -7.77 -7.20
N GLN A 59 -1.00 -8.98 -7.54
CA GLN A 59 -1.21 -10.08 -6.60
C GLN A 59 0.09 -10.42 -5.87
N ALA A 60 1.23 -10.45 -6.55
CA ALA A 60 2.52 -10.67 -5.90
C ALA A 60 2.82 -9.60 -4.84
N VAL A 61 2.56 -8.32 -5.14
CA VAL A 61 2.72 -7.21 -4.19
C VAL A 61 1.73 -7.33 -3.03
N GLU A 62 0.46 -7.61 -3.29
CA GLU A 62 -0.56 -7.78 -2.26
C GLU A 62 -0.21 -8.91 -1.29
N LEU A 63 0.27 -10.05 -1.83
CA LEU A 63 0.75 -11.17 -1.04
C LEU A 63 1.98 -10.78 -0.22
N ALA A 64 2.95 -10.08 -0.79
CA ALA A 64 4.12 -9.61 -0.05
C ALA A 64 3.72 -8.69 1.13
N MET A 65 2.79 -7.75 0.89
CA MET A 65 2.23 -6.91 1.95
C MET A 65 1.48 -7.72 3.02
N ALA A 66 0.70 -8.73 2.62
CA ALA A 66 0.00 -9.61 3.54
C ALA A 66 0.98 -10.44 4.40
N MET A 67 2.04 -10.98 3.79
CA MET A 67 3.09 -11.74 4.48
C MET A 67 3.82 -10.88 5.50
N VAL A 68 4.19 -9.64 5.14
CA VAL A 68 4.80 -8.70 6.09
C VAL A 68 3.87 -8.40 7.26
N ARG A 69 2.59 -8.12 6.99
CA ARG A 69 1.60 -7.87 8.05
C ARG A 69 1.43 -9.07 8.97
N ALA A 70 1.33 -10.28 8.42
CA ALA A 70 1.18 -11.51 9.18
C ALA A 70 2.43 -11.81 10.03
N ALA A 71 3.62 -11.60 9.46
CA ALA A 71 4.90 -11.79 10.15
C ALA A 71 5.03 -10.87 11.37
N LEU A 72 4.73 -9.58 11.18
CA LEU A 72 4.77 -8.60 12.26
C LEU A 72 3.73 -8.90 13.32
N ALA A 73 2.46 -9.13 12.94
CA ALA A 73 1.39 -9.42 13.91
C ALA A 73 1.57 -10.75 14.64
N GLY A 74 2.23 -11.72 13.99
CA GLY A 74 2.50 -13.05 14.53
C GLY A 74 3.77 -13.14 15.37
N SER A 75 4.59 -12.09 15.44
CA SER A 75 5.86 -12.11 16.16
C SER A 75 5.64 -12.14 17.68
N HIS A 76 6.65 -12.64 18.40
CA HIS A 76 6.65 -12.61 19.86
C HIS A 76 6.58 -11.16 20.36
N GLU A 77 7.39 -10.28 19.75
CA GLU A 77 7.50 -8.87 20.08
C GLU A 77 6.17 -8.13 19.90
N SER A 78 5.37 -8.47 18.89
CA SER A 78 4.02 -7.91 18.73
C SER A 78 3.06 -8.42 19.80
N ARG A 79 3.13 -9.69 20.17
CA ARG A 79 2.26 -10.29 21.20
C ARG A 79 2.54 -9.72 22.59
N GLU A 80 3.81 -9.42 22.86
CA GLU A 80 4.26 -8.75 24.09
C GLU A 80 4.06 -7.22 24.06
N GLY A 81 3.50 -6.66 22.97
CA GLY A 81 3.25 -5.22 22.84
C GLY A 81 4.52 -4.36 22.74
N LEU A 82 5.64 -4.97 22.34
CA LEU A 82 6.95 -4.31 22.26
C LEU A 82 7.18 -3.62 20.91
N LEU A 83 6.46 -4.02 19.85
CA LEU A 83 6.50 -3.32 18.57
C LEU A 83 5.58 -2.11 18.61
N ALA A 84 6.20 -0.93 18.56
CA ALA A 84 5.52 0.32 18.33
C ALA A 84 5.84 0.81 16.93
N SER A 85 4.85 1.31 16.20
CA SER A 85 5.17 2.23 15.12
C SER A 85 5.69 3.51 15.76
N GLU A 86 6.71 4.15 15.19
CA GLU A 86 6.87 5.58 15.38
C GLU A 86 5.66 6.23 14.70
N GLU A 87 4.54 6.24 15.42
CA GLU A 87 3.51 7.21 15.16
C GLU A 87 4.11 8.51 15.68
N GLU A 88 4.36 9.47 14.79
CA GLU A 88 4.16 10.87 15.18
C GLU A 88 2.88 10.94 16.02
N PRO A 89 2.80 11.77 17.07
CA PRO A 89 1.59 11.86 17.88
C PRO A 89 0.37 12.12 16.97
N GLY A 90 -0.39 11.06 16.68
CA GLY A 90 -1.29 11.09 15.52
C GLY A 90 -1.88 9.76 15.03
N GLY A 91 -1.41 8.59 15.49
CA GLY A 91 -2.02 7.32 15.11
C GLY A 91 -1.83 6.99 13.62
N ARG A 92 -2.21 5.79 13.19
CA ARG A 92 -2.59 5.56 11.78
C ARG A 92 -3.68 6.57 11.43
N ARG A 93 -3.32 7.73 10.85
CA ARG A 93 -4.31 8.71 10.39
C ARG A 93 -5.31 7.94 9.53
N PRO A 94 -6.60 7.90 9.88
CA PRO A 94 -7.58 7.44 8.94
C PRO A 94 -7.40 8.28 7.68
N CYS A 95 -7.02 7.66 6.58
CA CYS A 95 -7.02 8.31 5.28
C CYS A 95 -8.49 8.40 4.88
N THR A 96 -9.12 9.52 5.22
CA THR A 96 -10.43 9.86 4.69
C THR A 96 -10.26 10.08 3.20
N VAL A 97 -10.84 9.18 2.41
CA VAL A 97 -11.04 9.40 0.98
C VAL A 97 -12.47 9.87 0.76
N TYR A 98 -12.66 10.70 -0.26
CA TYR A 98 -13.95 11.24 -0.65
C TYR A 98 -14.35 10.60 -1.96
N THR A 99 -15.56 10.06 -2.00
CA THR A 99 -16.05 9.36 -3.19
C THR A 99 -17.21 10.14 -3.79
N SER A 100 -17.12 10.45 -5.07
CA SER A 100 -18.26 10.89 -5.89
C SER A 100 -18.55 9.83 -6.93
N TRP A 101 -19.83 9.50 -7.13
CA TRP A 101 -20.25 8.50 -8.10
C TRP A 101 -21.35 9.05 -8.99
N ASP A 102 -21.04 9.19 -10.28
CA ASP A 102 -22.02 9.43 -11.31
C ASP A 102 -22.56 8.09 -11.83
N ARG A 103 -23.72 7.71 -11.30
CA ARG A 103 -24.41 6.47 -11.68
C ARG A 103 -24.94 6.50 -13.12
N TYR A 104 -25.19 7.68 -13.69
CA TYR A 104 -25.70 7.78 -15.05
C TYR A 104 -24.61 7.48 -16.08
N HIS A 105 -23.38 7.94 -15.80
CA HIS A 105 -22.23 7.68 -16.66
C HIS A 105 -21.40 6.46 -16.23
N ASN A 106 -21.73 5.82 -15.10
CA ASN A 106 -20.96 4.73 -14.48
C ASN A 106 -19.50 5.12 -14.15
N ILE A 107 -19.29 6.35 -13.70
CA ILE A 107 -17.96 6.90 -13.38
C ILE A 107 -17.88 7.24 -11.90
N ALA A 108 -16.82 6.80 -11.22
CA ALA A 108 -16.56 7.17 -9.83
C ALA A 108 -15.21 7.86 -9.69
N TYR A 109 -15.16 8.86 -8.82
CA TYR A 109 -13.93 9.53 -8.44
C TYR A 109 -13.67 9.33 -6.95
N ILE A 110 -12.48 8.83 -6.62
CA ILE A 110 -12.01 8.63 -5.25
C ILE A 110 -10.87 9.61 -5.00
N SER A 111 -11.12 10.65 -4.23
CA SER A 111 -10.15 11.71 -3.93
C SER A 111 -9.51 11.53 -2.55
N MET A 112 -8.23 11.90 -2.44
CA MET A 112 -7.51 11.99 -1.17
C MET A 112 -7.83 13.28 -0.39
N LYS A 113 -8.65 14.18 -0.96
CA LYS A 113 -9.04 15.47 -0.39
C LYS A 113 -10.49 15.81 -0.74
N HIS A 114 -11.13 16.65 0.07
CA HIS A 114 -12.55 16.94 -0.10
C HIS A 114 -12.83 17.70 -1.41
N GLU A 115 -11.89 18.52 -1.86
CA GLU A 115 -11.98 19.28 -3.09
C GLU A 115 -10.65 19.18 -3.84
N ILE A 116 -10.72 18.87 -5.14
CA ILE A 116 -9.61 19.02 -6.08
C ILE A 116 -9.94 20.20 -6.97
N VAL A 117 -9.04 21.17 -7.06
CA VAL A 117 -9.24 22.35 -7.90
C VAL A 117 -8.80 22.03 -9.33
N ALA A 118 -9.49 22.62 -10.31
CA ALA A 118 -9.09 22.48 -11.71
C ALA A 118 -7.62 22.92 -11.92
N GLY A 119 -6.84 22.08 -12.60
CA GLY A 119 -5.41 22.32 -12.85
C GLY A 119 -4.48 21.81 -11.74
N GLU A 120 -5.02 21.23 -10.67
CA GLU A 120 -4.21 20.66 -9.58
C GLU A 120 -3.63 19.28 -9.94
N ALA A 121 -4.33 18.51 -10.78
CA ALA A 121 -3.79 17.32 -11.42
C ALA A 121 -2.74 17.74 -12.48
N ALA A 122 -1.47 17.73 -12.09
CA ALA A 122 -0.35 18.08 -12.95
C ALA A 122 0.04 16.95 -13.91
N ARG A 123 -0.29 15.69 -13.57
CA ARG A 123 0.02 14.52 -14.37
C ARG A 123 -1.05 13.44 -14.21
N GLN A 124 -1.40 12.79 -15.32
CA GLN A 124 -2.34 11.67 -15.32
C GLN A 124 -1.68 10.40 -15.84
N VAL A 125 -2.08 9.25 -15.27
CA VAL A 125 -1.74 7.92 -15.78
C VAL A 125 -3.04 7.18 -16.03
N VAL A 126 -3.19 6.62 -17.24
CA VAL A 126 -4.38 5.84 -17.62
C VAL A 126 -3.98 4.37 -17.73
N ALA A 127 -4.72 3.51 -17.04
CA ALA A 127 -4.54 2.07 -17.11
C ALA A 127 -5.89 1.37 -16.90
N ASP A 128 -6.31 0.53 -17.87
CA ASP A 128 -7.47 -0.37 -17.73
C ASP A 128 -8.76 0.27 -17.19
N GLY A 129 -9.13 1.44 -17.72
CA GLY A 129 -10.34 2.16 -17.28
C GLY A 129 -10.18 2.86 -15.92
N VAL A 130 -8.95 3.01 -15.45
CA VAL A 130 -8.58 3.78 -14.26
C VAL A 130 -7.70 4.95 -14.68
N VAL A 131 -8.03 6.15 -14.19
CA VAL A 131 -7.18 7.34 -14.32
C VAL A 131 -6.64 7.71 -12.95
N LEU A 132 -5.32 7.76 -12.82
CA LEU A 132 -4.62 8.21 -11.61
C LEU A 132 -4.20 9.67 -11.80
N ASP A 133 -4.71 10.56 -10.97
CA ASP A 133 -4.36 11.98 -10.96
C ASP A 133 -3.25 12.25 -9.95
N PHE A 134 -2.14 12.80 -10.42
CA PHE A 134 -1.00 13.18 -9.58
C PHE A 134 -0.82 14.69 -9.55
N GLY A 135 -0.47 15.21 -8.37
CA GLY A 135 -0.12 16.60 -8.15
C GLY A 135 1.29 16.92 -8.60
N GLY A 136 1.66 18.21 -8.52
CA GLY A 136 2.97 18.70 -8.96
C GLY A 136 4.16 18.12 -8.19
N GLY A 137 3.94 17.66 -6.95
CA GLY A 137 4.95 16.96 -6.14
C GLY A 137 5.01 15.45 -6.38
N GLY A 138 4.17 14.91 -7.28
CA GLY A 138 4.08 13.47 -7.56
C GLY A 138 3.19 12.69 -6.58
N GLU A 139 2.52 13.37 -5.65
CA GLU A 139 1.52 12.79 -4.77
C GLU A 139 0.24 12.39 -5.53
N LEU A 140 -0.39 11.28 -5.16
CA LEU A 140 -1.67 10.86 -5.74
C LEU A 140 -2.79 11.72 -5.16
N LEU A 141 -3.55 12.39 -6.03
CA LEU A 141 -4.66 13.27 -5.67
C LEU A 141 -6.00 12.54 -5.71
N GLY A 142 -6.16 11.64 -6.67
CA GLY A 142 -7.37 10.86 -6.82
C GLY A 142 -7.31 9.82 -7.92
N VAL A 143 -8.37 9.04 -7.98
CA VAL A 143 -8.54 7.91 -8.88
C VAL A 143 -9.92 8.02 -9.53
N GLU A 144 -9.96 8.14 -10.85
CA GLU A 144 -11.19 8.00 -11.63
C GLU A 144 -11.34 6.55 -12.10
N LEU A 145 -12.55 6.02 -12.00
CA LEU A 145 -12.95 4.69 -12.46
C LEU A 145 -14.02 4.86 -13.54
N SER A 146 -13.72 4.40 -14.77
CA SER A 146 -14.64 4.51 -15.92
C SER A 146 -15.72 3.41 -15.96
N ASP A 147 -15.57 2.36 -15.15
CA ASP A 147 -16.60 1.34 -14.87
C ASP A 147 -16.71 1.15 -13.35
N ALA A 148 -17.34 2.13 -12.71
CA ALA A 148 -17.46 2.17 -11.25
C ALA A 148 -18.23 0.97 -10.68
N GLU A 149 -19.27 0.48 -11.37
CA GLU A 149 -20.04 -0.69 -10.95
C GLU A 149 -19.18 -1.95 -10.84
N THR A 150 -18.18 -2.12 -11.70
CA THR A 150 -17.25 -3.25 -11.62
C THR A 150 -16.08 -2.95 -10.68
N LEU A 151 -15.45 -1.78 -10.84
CA LEU A 151 -14.13 -1.49 -10.25
C LEU A 151 -14.19 -0.92 -8.83
N MET A 152 -15.27 -0.24 -8.45
CA MET A 152 -15.36 0.39 -7.13
C MET A 152 -15.64 -0.67 -6.06
N PRO A 153 -14.96 -0.69 -4.90
CA PRO A 153 -15.27 -1.62 -3.83
C PRO A 153 -16.73 -1.52 -3.37
N ALA A 154 -17.38 -2.66 -3.09
CA ALA A 154 -18.81 -2.69 -2.73
C ALA A 154 -19.14 -1.80 -1.52
N GLN A 155 -18.21 -1.64 -0.58
CA GLN A 155 -18.34 -0.81 0.61
C GLN A 155 -18.36 0.69 0.30
N MET A 156 -17.91 1.11 -0.89
CA MET A 156 -17.86 2.50 -1.35
C MET A 156 -19.03 2.87 -2.28
N ARG A 157 -19.92 1.92 -2.60
CA ARG A 157 -21.09 2.11 -3.49
C ARG A 157 -22.36 2.58 -2.76
N LEU A 158 -22.20 3.19 -1.58
CA LEU A 158 -23.31 3.63 -0.74
C LEU A 158 -24.16 4.72 -1.41
#